data_AF-A0A1E4IJJ0-F1
#
_entry.id   AF-A0A1E4IJJ0-F1
#
_cell.length_a   1.000
_cell.length_b   1.000
_cell.length_c   1.000
_cell.angle_alpha   90.00
_cell.angle_beta   90.00
_cell.angle_gamma   90.00
#
_symmetry.space_group_name_H-M   'P 1'
#
loop_
_entity.id
_entity.type
_entity.pdbx_description
1 polymer ?
#
loop_
_entity_poly.entity_id
_entity_poly.type
_entity_poly.pdbx_seq_one_letter_code
_entity_poly.pdbx_strand_id
1 'polypeptide(L)'
;MTVRHRAAVRMSSWFPAALLAAAVLPATAAPVSHWSARHLSSNEYIRSAEHDSTDSGSVKDYSGKATEGAAAGSRDLAYSVPGGGFVIRTETSDVQARADLATGELKARAVLGLSGNLAGSTGVTPAFGERATTARAEASFADRFSMVDPAGNPYAWLPGDRFTFSFAADGVVSIPGAYATPLSSSLMNWASLRFNVYHVGGLQAIEDFASFDYFAYAGLHGWDAASAEFARLMNEVDSRKITSTGWCLGDNRTIAGFCGGTGFAQVALAGEPVDLSFEFDPGGDFEWIASLEMDVAMDLFYENQIVGLDFSHTVTAGFVAPEGVQVRSASGLFPGATAPSDTVPEPSTLALLLAAGALLGRQRSRPRSVTAA
;
A
#
# COMPACT_ATOMS: atom_id res chain seq x y z
N MET A 1 -24.11 27.89 57.01
CA MET A 1 -24.03 27.20 58.32
C MET A 1 -23.68 25.75 58.04
N THR A 2 -22.51 25.31 58.53
CA THR A 2 -22.12 23.95 58.95
C THR A 2 -22.42 22.73 58.06
N VAL A 3 -21.54 21.75 57.81
CA VAL A 3 -20.07 21.52 57.81
C VAL A 3 -19.89 20.02 57.43
N ARG A 4 -18.95 19.74 56.51
CA ARG A 4 -18.06 18.56 56.29
C ARG A 4 -18.51 17.11 56.60
N HIS A 5 -18.13 16.17 55.70
CA HIS A 5 -16.97 15.24 55.81
C HIS A 5 -16.82 14.44 54.49
N ARG A 6 -15.75 14.64 53.69
CA ARG A 6 -14.45 13.91 53.63
C ARG A 6 -14.53 12.41 53.29
N ALA A 7 -13.91 12.02 52.15
CA ALA A 7 -12.76 11.12 52.13
C ALA A 7 -12.03 11.19 50.78
N ALA A 8 -10.79 11.69 50.82
CA ALA A 8 -9.77 11.53 49.79
C ALA A 8 -8.79 10.46 50.29
N VAL A 9 -8.40 9.53 49.44
CA VAL A 9 -7.33 8.56 49.74
C VAL A 9 -6.12 8.92 48.90
N ARG A 10 -5.14 9.54 49.55
CA ARG A 10 -3.72 9.47 49.18
C ARG A 10 -3.03 8.74 50.33
N MET A 11 -2.29 7.68 50.03
CA MET A 11 -1.19 7.24 50.89
C MET A 11 -0.02 6.79 50.02
N SER A 12 1.08 7.49 50.24
CA SER A 12 2.43 7.25 49.79
C SER A 12 3.23 6.60 50.93
N SER A 13 4.07 5.61 50.63
CA SER A 13 5.29 5.24 51.38
C SER A 13 6.02 4.15 50.57
N TRP A 14 7.20 4.41 49.98
CA TRP A 14 8.56 4.37 50.55
C TRP A 14 9.14 2.95 50.81
N PHE A 15 10.14 2.60 49.95
CA PHE A 15 11.35 1.75 50.11
C PHE A 15 11.22 0.23 50.44
N PRO A 16 12.20 -0.64 50.06
CA PRO A 16 13.60 -0.34 49.77
C PRO A 16 14.22 -0.90 48.47
N ALA A 17 15.36 -0.29 48.13
CA ALA A 17 16.36 -0.77 47.20
C ALA A 17 16.98 -2.10 47.67
N ALA A 18 17.11 -3.05 46.75
CA ALA A 18 18.00 -4.19 46.87
C ALA A 18 19.01 -4.13 45.71
N LEU A 19 20.27 -3.87 46.06
CA LEU A 19 21.43 -4.06 45.19
C LEU A 19 21.53 -5.54 44.81
N LEU A 20 21.53 -5.82 43.51
CA LEU A 20 22.07 -7.06 42.96
C LEU A 20 23.19 -6.66 41.98
N ALA A 21 24.42 -6.78 42.48
CA ALA A 21 25.62 -6.72 41.67
C ALA A 21 25.68 -8.00 40.82
N ALA A 22 25.25 -7.90 39.57
CA ALA A 22 25.57 -8.87 38.54
C ALA A 22 26.75 -8.34 37.72
N ALA A 23 27.82 -9.13 37.65
CA ALA A 23 29.01 -8.83 36.89
C ALA A 23 28.66 -8.58 35.40
N VAL A 24 28.93 -7.36 34.93
CA VAL A 24 28.88 -7.02 33.51
C VAL A 24 30.12 -7.63 32.86
N LEU A 25 29.96 -8.82 32.28
CA LEU A 25 30.86 -9.30 31.24
C LEU A 25 30.68 -8.41 30.01
N PRO A 26 31.74 -8.06 29.26
CA PRO A 26 31.58 -7.35 28.00
C PRO A 26 30.78 -8.25 27.07
N ALA A 27 29.54 -7.84 26.76
CA ALA A 27 28.83 -8.36 25.62
C ALA A 27 29.68 -8.04 24.39
N THR A 28 30.43 -9.03 23.93
CA THR A 28 30.98 -9.04 22.58
C THR A 28 29.81 -8.77 21.66
N ALA A 29 29.82 -7.60 21.01
CA ALA A 29 28.88 -7.26 19.97
C ALA A 29 28.89 -8.44 18.97
N ALA A 30 27.84 -9.24 19.01
CA ALA A 30 27.52 -10.12 17.90
C ALA A 30 27.39 -9.21 16.69
N PRO A 31 27.91 -9.62 15.52
CA PRO A 31 27.88 -8.78 14.33
C PRO A 31 26.44 -8.30 14.14
N VAL A 32 26.26 -6.98 14.06
CA VAL A 32 25.07 -6.39 13.47
C VAL A 32 24.97 -7.04 12.11
N SER A 33 24.02 -7.97 11.98
CA SER A 33 23.54 -8.38 10.68
C SER A 33 23.02 -7.09 10.07
N HIS A 34 23.82 -6.50 9.19
CA HIS A 34 23.28 -5.60 8.19
C HIS A 34 22.17 -6.39 7.54
N TRP A 35 20.93 -6.02 7.86
CA TRP A 35 19.82 -6.26 6.97
C TRP A 35 20.21 -5.46 5.73
N SER A 36 20.91 -6.11 4.79
CA SER A 36 20.77 -5.73 3.40
C SER A 36 19.27 -5.59 3.22
N ALA A 37 18.80 -4.42 2.77
CA ALA A 37 17.46 -4.29 2.23
C ALA A 37 17.17 -5.62 1.55
N ARG A 38 16.23 -6.38 2.13
CA ARG A 38 15.83 -7.64 1.52
C ARG A 38 15.31 -7.13 0.20
N HIS A 39 16.16 -7.28 -0.82
CA HIS A 39 15.76 -7.24 -2.20
C HIS A 39 14.55 -8.16 -2.14
N LEU A 40 13.34 -7.58 -2.24
CA LEU A 40 12.12 -8.36 -2.33
C LEU A 40 12.41 -9.24 -3.53
N SER A 41 12.77 -10.49 -3.23
CA SER A 41 13.50 -11.34 -4.16
C SER A 41 12.47 -11.83 -5.14
N SER A 42 12.18 -10.99 -6.13
CA SER A 42 11.93 -11.26 -7.55
C SER A 42 11.10 -12.47 -7.98
N ASN A 43 10.41 -13.22 -7.11
CA ASN A 43 9.82 -14.50 -7.50
C ASN A 43 8.61 -14.97 -6.67
N GLU A 44 7.88 -14.10 -5.97
CA GLU A 44 6.60 -14.53 -5.38
C GLU A 44 5.67 -13.34 -5.14
N TYR A 45 4.85 -12.98 -6.14
CA TYR A 45 3.51 -12.46 -5.90
C TYR A 45 2.60 -13.04 -6.98
N ILE A 46 1.77 -13.97 -6.54
CA ILE A 46 0.96 -14.84 -7.38
C ILE A 46 -0.11 -14.02 -8.11
N ARG A 47 -0.17 -14.25 -9.42
CA ARG A 47 -1.28 -13.98 -10.32
C ARG A 47 -2.52 -14.80 -9.92
N SER A 48 -3.66 -14.13 -9.85
CA SER A 48 -4.90 -14.61 -10.50
C SER A 48 -5.87 -13.45 -10.62
N ALA A 49 -6.13 -13.02 -11.86
CA ALA A 49 -7.39 -12.40 -12.21
C ALA A 49 -8.44 -13.51 -12.16
N GLU A 50 -8.99 -13.79 -10.97
CA GLU A 50 -10.11 -14.69 -10.82
C GLU A 50 -11.36 -13.87 -10.50
N HIS A 51 -12.30 -13.95 -11.44
CA HIS A 51 -13.60 -13.31 -11.37
C HIS A 51 -14.49 -14.12 -10.42
N ASP A 52 -14.29 -13.95 -9.11
CA ASP A 52 -15.28 -14.32 -8.12
C ASP A 52 -16.10 -13.08 -7.73
N SER A 53 -17.34 -13.30 -7.31
CA SER A 53 -18.21 -12.30 -6.68
C SER A 53 -17.63 -11.59 -5.44
N THR A 54 -16.33 -11.77 -5.15
CA THR A 54 -15.58 -11.18 -4.04
C THR A 54 -14.13 -10.79 -4.33
N ASP A 55 -13.55 -10.99 -5.54
CA ASP A 55 -12.11 -10.77 -5.74
C ASP A 55 -11.75 -9.60 -6.66
N SER A 56 -11.12 -8.59 -6.05
CA SER A 56 -10.53 -7.42 -6.68
C SER A 56 -9.19 -7.77 -7.34
N GLY A 57 -9.04 -7.50 -8.63
CA GLY A 57 -7.74 -7.52 -9.28
C GLY A 57 -6.89 -6.36 -8.78
N SER A 58 -6.02 -6.59 -7.79
CA SER A 58 -5.00 -5.63 -7.38
C SER A 58 -3.65 -5.99 -8.00
N VAL A 59 -3.04 -5.05 -8.73
CA VAL A 59 -1.68 -5.19 -9.23
C VAL A 59 -0.77 -4.37 -8.32
N LYS A 60 0.05 -5.07 -7.56
CA LYS A 60 1.05 -4.48 -6.67
C LYS A 60 2.44 -4.82 -7.21
N ASP A 61 3.25 -3.81 -7.49
CA ASP A 61 4.65 -4.00 -7.85
C ASP A 61 5.58 -3.30 -6.84
N TYR A 62 6.42 -4.11 -6.21
CA TYR A 62 7.50 -3.67 -5.33
C TYR A 62 8.89 -4.01 -5.88
N SER A 63 8.93 -4.66 -7.05
CA SER A 63 10.17 -5.07 -7.73
C SER A 63 10.67 -4.01 -8.71
N GLY A 64 9.79 -3.06 -9.06
CA GLY A 64 9.97 -2.02 -10.07
C GLY A 64 9.92 -2.52 -11.52
N LYS A 65 9.49 -3.76 -11.74
CA LYS A 65 9.20 -4.28 -13.07
C LYS A 65 7.75 -3.97 -13.43
N ALA A 66 7.52 -3.52 -14.66
CA ALA A 66 6.18 -3.42 -15.23
C ALA A 66 5.33 -4.66 -14.90
N THR A 67 4.33 -4.48 -14.06
CA THR A 67 3.41 -5.53 -13.65
C THR A 67 2.04 -5.15 -14.15
N GLU A 68 1.35 -6.09 -14.79
CA GLU A 68 0.05 -5.89 -15.40
C GLU A 68 -0.86 -7.05 -15.01
N GLY A 69 -2.11 -6.72 -14.70
CA GLY A 69 -3.18 -7.64 -14.38
C GLY A 69 -4.44 -7.17 -15.07
N ALA A 70 -5.14 -8.11 -15.71
CA ALA A 70 -6.39 -7.84 -16.40
C ALA A 70 -7.37 -8.99 -16.13
N ALA A 71 -8.61 -8.63 -15.85
CA ALA A 71 -9.73 -9.53 -15.68
C ALA A 71 -10.87 -9.02 -16.57
N ALA A 72 -11.28 -9.82 -17.54
CA ALA A 72 -12.46 -9.52 -18.34
C ALA A 72 -13.39 -10.74 -18.31
N GLY A 73 -14.67 -10.50 -18.09
CA GLY A 73 -15.64 -11.55 -17.84
C GLY A 73 -17.04 -11.18 -18.30
N SER A 74 -17.81 -12.21 -18.59
CA SER A 74 -19.26 -12.13 -18.80
C SER A 74 -19.90 -13.29 -18.08
N ARG A 75 -20.92 -13.03 -17.26
CA ARG A 75 -21.66 -14.07 -16.55
C ARG A 75 -23.14 -13.75 -16.46
N ASP A 76 -23.95 -14.79 -16.59
CA ASP A 76 -25.37 -14.71 -16.29
C ASP A 76 -25.57 -14.95 -14.80
N LEU A 77 -26.07 -13.93 -14.10
CA LEU A 77 -26.37 -14.00 -12.68
C LEU A 77 -27.88 -14.05 -12.47
N ALA A 78 -28.32 -15.03 -11.68
CA ALA A 78 -29.70 -15.15 -11.24
C ALA A 78 -29.85 -14.55 -9.84
N TYR A 79 -30.65 -13.50 -9.74
CA TYR A 79 -30.89 -12.78 -8.50
C TYR A 79 -32.27 -13.13 -7.96
N SER A 80 -32.32 -13.69 -6.75
CA SER A 80 -33.58 -13.89 -6.03
C SER A 80 -34.23 -12.55 -5.74
N VAL A 81 -35.53 -12.42 -5.99
CA VAL A 81 -36.26 -11.17 -5.75
C VAL A 81 -37.26 -11.31 -4.60
N PRO A 82 -37.51 -10.23 -3.83
CA PRO A 82 -38.54 -10.24 -2.79
C PRO A 82 -39.90 -10.63 -3.38
N GLY A 83 -40.58 -11.61 -2.78
CA GLY A 83 -41.87 -12.14 -3.29
C GLY A 83 -41.76 -13.39 -4.17
N GLY A 84 -40.55 -13.87 -4.46
CA GLY A 84 -40.30 -15.13 -5.17
C GLY A 84 -39.96 -14.95 -6.65
N GLY A 85 -39.34 -15.98 -7.23
CA GLY A 85 -38.78 -15.92 -8.58
C GLY A 85 -37.34 -15.39 -8.60
N PHE A 86 -36.82 -15.21 -9.81
CA PHE A 86 -35.48 -14.70 -10.02
C PHE A 86 -35.41 -13.86 -11.30
N VAL A 87 -34.48 -12.92 -11.31
CA VAL A 87 -34.12 -12.13 -12.50
C VAL A 87 -32.75 -12.60 -12.95
N ILE A 88 -32.63 -13.03 -14.22
CA ILE A 88 -31.34 -13.40 -14.81
C ILE A 88 -30.84 -12.24 -15.66
N ARG A 89 -29.59 -11.83 -15.46
CA ARG A 89 -28.93 -10.81 -16.30
C ARG A 89 -27.50 -11.19 -16.60
N THR A 90 -27.05 -10.79 -17.78
CA THR A 90 -25.64 -10.81 -18.12
C THR A 90 -24.98 -9.59 -17.50
N GLU A 91 -24.01 -9.85 -16.64
CA GLU A 91 -23.04 -8.89 -16.14
C GLU A 91 -21.76 -9.02 -16.94
N THR A 92 -21.24 -7.90 -17.43
CA THR A 92 -19.93 -7.83 -18.07
C THR A 92 -18.99 -6.96 -17.25
N SER A 93 -17.77 -7.43 -17.01
CA SER A 93 -16.72 -6.68 -16.36
C SER A 93 -15.46 -6.66 -17.24
N ASP A 94 -14.76 -5.53 -17.22
CA ASP A 94 -13.44 -5.37 -17.84
C ASP A 94 -12.60 -4.49 -16.91
N VAL A 95 -11.66 -5.12 -16.22
CA VAL A 95 -10.79 -4.53 -15.22
C VAL A 95 -9.35 -4.70 -15.67
N GLN A 96 -8.59 -3.62 -15.65
CA GLN A 96 -7.17 -3.63 -15.98
C GLN A 96 -6.41 -2.75 -14.99
N ALA A 97 -5.23 -3.19 -14.59
CA ALA A 97 -4.32 -2.42 -13.76
C ALA A 97 -2.89 -2.69 -14.19
N ARG A 98 -2.07 -1.65 -14.23
CA ARG A 98 -0.63 -1.73 -14.48
C ARG A 98 0.10 -0.72 -13.61
N ALA A 99 1.19 -1.19 -13.01
CA ALA A 99 2.14 -0.36 -12.27
C ALA A 99 3.54 -0.58 -12.85
N ASP A 100 4.26 0.52 -13.12
CA ASP A 100 5.60 0.48 -13.69
C ASP A 100 6.46 1.56 -13.02
N LEU A 101 7.21 1.15 -11.99
CA LEU A 101 8.05 2.08 -11.21
C LEU A 101 9.16 2.71 -12.06
N ALA A 102 9.67 1.99 -13.08
CA ALA A 102 10.76 2.44 -13.92
C ALA A 102 10.35 3.58 -14.87
N THR A 103 9.06 3.67 -15.20
CA THR A 103 8.49 4.79 -15.98
C THR A 103 7.72 5.78 -15.10
N GLY A 104 7.44 5.41 -13.84
CA GLY A 104 6.57 6.17 -12.94
C GLY A 104 5.08 6.06 -13.31
N GLU A 105 4.70 5.12 -14.18
CA GLU A 105 3.32 5.00 -14.68
C GLU A 105 2.43 4.13 -13.78
N LEU A 106 1.28 4.67 -13.37
CA LEU A 106 0.12 3.93 -12.85
C LEU A 106 -1.02 4.03 -13.86
N LYS A 107 -1.58 2.87 -14.18
CA LYS A 107 -2.68 2.72 -15.14
C LYS A 107 -3.75 1.85 -14.51
N ALA A 108 -5.00 2.27 -14.57
CA ALA A 108 -6.11 1.46 -14.12
C ALA A 108 -7.36 1.74 -14.95
N ARG A 109 -8.22 0.73 -15.06
CA ARG A 109 -9.49 0.81 -15.78
C ARG A 109 -10.45 -0.16 -15.13
N ALA A 110 -11.66 0.30 -14.85
CA ALA A 110 -12.76 -0.51 -14.34
C ALA A 110 -14.01 -0.19 -15.16
N VAL A 111 -14.56 -1.20 -15.85
CA VAL A 111 -15.79 -1.09 -16.61
C VAL A 111 -16.75 -2.18 -16.17
N LEU A 112 -18.01 -1.82 -15.96
CA LEU A 112 -19.08 -2.71 -15.57
C LEU A 112 -20.31 -2.46 -16.45
N GLY A 113 -20.90 -3.54 -16.95
CA GLY A 113 -22.08 -3.51 -17.82
C GLY A 113 -23.15 -4.49 -17.35
N LEU A 114 -24.42 -4.12 -17.54
CA LEU A 114 -25.58 -4.97 -17.28
C LEU A 114 -26.49 -5.00 -18.49
N SER A 115 -26.87 -6.20 -18.91
CA SER A 115 -27.93 -6.40 -19.89
C SER A 115 -29.32 -6.13 -19.31
N GLY A 116 -30.33 -6.13 -20.17
CA GLY A 116 -31.71 -6.36 -19.76
C GLY A 116 -31.94 -7.79 -19.22
N ASN A 117 -33.16 -8.06 -18.77
CA ASN A 117 -33.56 -9.37 -18.26
C ASN A 117 -33.49 -10.45 -19.36
N LEU A 118 -32.81 -11.56 -19.06
CA LEU A 118 -32.70 -12.70 -19.97
C LEU A 118 -33.95 -13.60 -19.90
N ALA A 119 -34.11 -14.44 -20.92
CA ALA A 119 -35.14 -15.47 -20.95
C ALA A 119 -35.03 -16.39 -19.73
N GLY A 120 -36.17 -16.75 -19.15
CA GLY A 120 -36.24 -17.52 -17.90
C GLY A 120 -36.30 -16.67 -16.63
N SER A 121 -36.13 -15.35 -16.72
CA SER A 121 -36.47 -14.45 -15.63
C SER A 121 -37.96 -14.55 -15.30
N THR A 122 -38.27 -14.84 -14.04
CA THR A 122 -39.64 -15.02 -13.51
C THR A 122 -40.02 -13.98 -12.47
N GLY A 123 -39.02 -13.27 -11.94
CA GLY A 123 -39.19 -12.19 -10.96
C GLY A 123 -39.33 -10.82 -11.63
N VAL A 124 -39.77 -9.84 -10.83
CA VAL A 124 -39.72 -8.42 -11.20
C VAL A 124 -38.33 -7.89 -10.91
N THR A 125 -37.81 -6.98 -11.74
CA THR A 125 -36.55 -6.26 -11.49
C THR A 125 -36.50 -5.77 -10.03
N PRO A 126 -35.40 -6.04 -9.28
CA PRO A 126 -35.23 -5.57 -7.91
C PRO A 126 -35.47 -4.07 -7.79
N ALA A 127 -35.97 -3.64 -6.63
CA ALA A 127 -36.04 -2.21 -6.37
C ALA A 127 -34.62 -1.65 -6.23
N PHE A 128 -34.45 -0.37 -6.55
CA PHE A 128 -33.18 0.34 -6.39
C PHE A 128 -32.65 0.19 -4.95
N GLY A 129 -31.36 -0.14 -4.83
CA GLY A 129 -30.64 -0.31 -3.56
C GLY A 129 -30.71 -1.72 -2.97
N GLU A 130 -31.48 -2.65 -3.55
CA GLU A 130 -31.60 -4.02 -3.01
C GLU A 130 -30.40 -4.89 -3.35
N ARG A 131 -29.83 -4.72 -4.54
CA ARG A 131 -28.74 -5.54 -5.06
C ARG A 131 -27.86 -4.71 -5.99
N ALA A 132 -26.56 -4.88 -5.85
CA ALA A 132 -25.57 -4.24 -6.69
C ALA A 132 -24.43 -5.19 -7.01
N THR A 133 -23.66 -4.83 -8.03
CA THR A 133 -22.41 -5.46 -8.43
C THR A 133 -21.31 -4.41 -8.55
N THR A 134 -20.06 -4.84 -8.51
CA THR A 134 -18.89 -3.96 -8.49
C THR A 134 -17.79 -4.46 -9.40
N ALA A 135 -17.09 -3.54 -10.04
CA ALA A 135 -15.80 -3.79 -10.70
C ALA A 135 -14.76 -2.86 -10.09
N ARG A 136 -13.61 -3.41 -9.68
CA ARG A 136 -12.56 -2.66 -8.99
C ARG A 136 -11.21 -2.91 -9.65
N ALA A 137 -10.47 -1.84 -9.90
CA ALA A 137 -9.10 -1.88 -10.40
C ALA A 137 -8.18 -1.14 -9.42
N GLU A 138 -7.03 -1.71 -9.10
CA GLU A 138 -6.03 -1.06 -8.27
C GLU A 138 -4.63 -1.28 -8.83
N ALA A 139 -3.91 -0.19 -9.07
CA ALA A 139 -2.51 -0.19 -9.44
C ALA A 139 -1.71 0.53 -8.37
N SER A 140 -0.65 -0.08 -7.87
CA SER A 140 0.24 0.57 -6.91
C SER A 140 1.70 0.20 -7.11
N PHE A 141 2.58 1.16 -6.83
CA PHE A 141 4.00 0.94 -6.63
C PHE A 141 4.49 1.69 -5.40
N ALA A 142 5.63 1.23 -4.88
CA ALA A 142 6.28 1.82 -3.73
C ALA A 142 7.79 1.82 -3.93
N ASP A 143 8.49 2.73 -3.27
CA ASP A 143 9.94 2.75 -3.22
C ASP A 143 10.43 3.41 -1.92
N ARG A 144 11.75 3.34 -1.71
CA ARG A 144 12.45 4.08 -0.67
C ARG A 144 13.39 5.08 -1.31
N PHE A 145 13.32 6.32 -0.86
CA PHE A 145 14.27 7.36 -1.23
C PHE A 145 15.24 7.65 -0.09
N SER A 146 16.52 7.72 -0.45
CA SER A 146 17.59 8.21 0.43
C SER A 146 18.16 9.51 -0.14
N MET A 147 18.47 10.46 0.73
CA MET A 147 18.93 11.79 0.33
C MET A 147 20.39 11.96 0.69
N VAL A 148 21.21 12.30 -0.29
CA VAL A 148 22.63 12.57 -0.06
C VAL A 148 23.03 13.92 -0.63
N ASP A 149 24.03 14.54 -0.02
CA ASP A 149 24.70 15.71 -0.56
C ASP A 149 25.58 15.34 -1.78
N PRO A 150 26.16 16.32 -2.51
CA PRO A 150 27.01 16.02 -3.66
C PRO A 150 28.30 15.26 -3.33
N ALA A 151 28.69 15.22 -2.04
CA ALA A 151 29.82 14.43 -1.55
C ALA A 151 29.42 13.00 -1.15
N GLY A 152 28.13 12.66 -1.19
CA GLY A 152 27.58 11.36 -0.86
C GLY A 152 27.28 11.15 0.63
N ASN A 153 27.35 12.19 1.46
CA ASN A 153 26.95 12.10 2.87
C ASN A 153 25.42 12.20 3.00
N PRO A 154 24.81 11.63 4.05
CA PRO A 154 23.40 11.85 4.34
C PRO A 154 23.06 13.35 4.35
N TYR A 155 22.03 13.73 3.62
CA TYR A 155 21.63 15.13 3.51
C TYR A 155 21.08 15.64 4.85
N ALA A 156 21.58 16.78 5.29
CA ALA A 156 21.11 17.47 6.49
C ALA A 156 20.01 18.47 6.09
N TRP A 157 18.75 18.10 6.33
CA TRP A 157 17.58 18.93 6.05
C TRP A 157 17.65 20.27 6.81
N LEU A 158 17.51 21.36 6.07
CA LEU A 158 17.49 22.73 6.57
C LEU A 158 16.04 23.20 6.79
N PRO A 159 15.81 24.15 7.71
CA PRO A 159 14.49 24.76 7.87
C PRO A 159 14.01 25.39 6.56
N GLY A 160 12.88 24.91 6.05
CA GLY A 160 12.28 25.39 4.79
C GLY A 160 12.59 24.51 3.58
N ASP A 161 13.42 23.47 3.72
CA ASP A 161 13.57 22.46 2.68
C ASP A 161 12.26 21.68 2.48
N ARG A 162 12.03 21.32 1.22
CA ARG A 162 10.79 20.71 0.76
C ARG A 162 11.05 19.70 -0.33
N PHE A 163 10.37 18.57 -0.22
CA PHE A 163 10.31 17.54 -1.25
C PHE A 163 8.94 17.61 -1.92
N THR A 164 8.92 17.64 -3.25
CA THR A 164 7.67 17.70 -4.02
C THR A 164 7.54 16.44 -4.85
N PHE A 165 6.45 15.70 -4.66
CA PHE A 165 5.99 14.72 -5.64
C PHE A 165 4.99 15.37 -6.58
N SER A 166 5.06 15.02 -7.86
CA SER A 166 4.13 15.46 -8.89
C SER A 166 3.51 14.26 -9.59
N PHE A 167 2.25 14.37 -9.96
CA PHE A 167 1.53 13.39 -10.75
C PHE A 167 0.82 14.13 -11.88
N ALA A 168 1.13 13.80 -13.13
CA ALA A 168 0.25 14.17 -14.24
C ALA A 168 -0.85 13.13 -14.33
N ALA A 169 -2.12 13.53 -14.35
CA ALA A 169 -3.27 12.64 -14.42
C ALA A 169 -4.26 13.09 -15.51
N ASP A 170 -4.42 12.31 -16.57
CA ASP A 170 -5.56 12.37 -17.49
C ASP A 170 -6.64 11.33 -17.15
N GLY A 171 -7.50 10.92 -18.10
CA GLY A 171 -8.49 9.86 -17.89
C GLY A 171 -9.92 10.25 -18.21
N VAL A 172 -10.79 9.25 -18.30
CA VAL A 172 -12.19 9.40 -18.67
C VAL A 172 -13.09 8.75 -17.64
N VAL A 173 -14.11 9.50 -17.21
CA VAL A 173 -15.21 9.02 -16.38
C VAL A 173 -16.46 8.93 -17.24
N SER A 174 -17.00 7.72 -17.40
CA SER A 174 -18.20 7.44 -18.18
C SER A 174 -19.28 6.89 -17.26
N ILE A 175 -20.00 7.81 -16.60
CA ILE A 175 -21.15 7.50 -15.73
C ILE A 175 -22.39 8.19 -16.33
N PRO A 176 -23.44 7.45 -16.72
CA PRO A 176 -24.65 8.06 -17.26
C PRO A 176 -25.28 9.09 -16.31
N GLY A 177 -25.73 10.23 -16.82
CA GLY A 177 -26.24 11.32 -15.96
C GLY A 177 -27.49 10.99 -15.14
N ALA A 178 -28.29 10.01 -15.56
CA ALA A 178 -29.50 9.54 -14.84
C ALA A 178 -29.18 8.49 -13.76
N TYR A 179 -27.90 8.22 -13.52
CA TYR A 179 -27.46 7.15 -12.64
C TYR A 179 -27.36 7.63 -11.18
N ALA A 180 -28.37 7.27 -10.39
CA ALA A 180 -28.41 7.52 -8.95
C ALA A 180 -27.27 6.77 -8.24
N THR A 181 -26.34 7.56 -7.71
CA THR A 181 -25.15 7.13 -6.97
C THR A 181 -24.81 8.20 -5.93
N PRO A 182 -24.22 7.83 -4.78
CA PRO A 182 -23.82 6.48 -4.38
C PRO A 182 -25.03 5.57 -4.06
N LEU A 183 -24.85 4.25 -4.19
CA LEU A 183 -25.90 3.26 -3.85
C LEU A 183 -25.93 3.01 -2.34
N SER A 184 -24.74 2.99 -1.72
CA SER A 184 -24.54 2.90 -0.27
C SER A 184 -23.17 3.49 0.10
N SER A 185 -22.82 3.48 1.39
CA SER A 185 -21.48 3.88 1.85
C SER A 185 -20.35 2.98 1.35
N SER A 186 -20.67 1.76 0.88
CA SER A 186 -19.70 0.79 0.36
C SER A 186 -19.85 0.53 -1.14
N LEU A 187 -20.80 1.18 -1.80
CA LEU A 187 -21.12 0.97 -3.21
C LEU A 187 -21.20 2.34 -3.89
N MET A 188 -20.07 2.75 -4.44
CA MET A 188 -19.84 4.09 -4.99
C MET A 188 -19.11 3.96 -6.33
N ASN A 189 -19.15 5.03 -7.13
CA ASN A 189 -18.34 5.08 -8.36
C ASN A 189 -17.28 6.15 -8.17
N TRP A 190 -16.01 5.74 -8.15
CA TRP A 190 -14.92 6.67 -7.92
C TRP A 190 -13.58 6.18 -8.44
N ALA A 191 -12.73 7.14 -8.82
CA ALA A 191 -11.32 6.95 -9.09
C ALA A 191 -10.53 7.84 -8.12
N SER A 192 -9.57 7.26 -7.41
CA SER A 192 -8.69 8.03 -6.52
C SER A 192 -7.23 7.71 -6.74
N LEU A 193 -6.40 8.75 -6.68
CA LEU A 193 -4.97 8.63 -6.52
C LEU A 193 -4.63 8.93 -5.06
N ARG A 194 -3.99 7.99 -4.38
CA ARG A 194 -3.49 8.17 -3.01
C ARG A 194 -1.97 8.13 -3.01
N PHE A 195 -1.38 9.03 -2.24
CA PHE A 195 0.05 9.05 -2.00
C PHE A 195 0.32 9.09 -0.50
N ASN A 196 1.10 8.14 -0.01
CA ASN A 196 1.46 8.05 1.40
C ASN A 196 2.98 8.04 1.55
N VAL A 197 3.46 8.72 2.58
CA VAL A 197 4.87 8.82 2.92
C VAL A 197 5.08 8.30 4.33
N TYR A 198 6.11 7.48 4.52
CA TYR A 198 6.44 6.82 5.77
C TYR A 198 7.92 7.01 6.10
N HIS A 199 8.25 6.95 7.39
CA HIS A 199 9.60 6.69 7.84
C HIS A 199 10.06 5.30 7.36
N VAL A 200 11.37 5.12 7.24
CA VAL A 200 11.99 3.83 6.88
C VAL A 200 11.46 2.70 7.78
N GLY A 201 11.08 1.58 7.16
CA GLY A 201 10.39 0.46 7.78
C GLY A 201 8.86 0.53 7.73
N GLY A 202 8.28 1.60 7.18
CA GLY A 202 6.83 1.74 6.99
C GLY A 202 6.27 0.75 5.99
N LEU A 203 6.96 0.47 4.88
CA LEU A 203 6.52 -0.53 3.89
C LEU A 203 6.51 -1.94 4.49
N GLN A 204 7.48 -2.27 5.35
CA GLN A 204 7.49 -3.54 6.06
C GLN A 204 6.30 -3.64 7.02
N ALA A 205 6.01 -2.58 7.78
CA ALA A 205 4.84 -2.56 8.67
C ALA A 205 3.52 -2.73 7.90
N ILE A 206 3.41 -2.15 6.70
CA ILE A 206 2.24 -2.32 5.82
C ILE A 206 2.13 -3.75 5.32
N GLU A 207 3.24 -4.38 4.93
CA GLU A 207 3.26 -5.79 4.52
C GLU A 207 2.88 -6.73 5.66
N ASP A 208 3.42 -6.49 6.86
CA ASP A 208 3.08 -7.25 8.07
C ASP A 208 1.59 -7.12 8.41
N PHE A 209 1.01 -5.93 8.23
CA PHE A 209 -0.42 -5.70 8.40
C PHE A 209 -1.26 -6.37 7.28
N ALA A 210 -0.84 -6.25 6.03
CA ALA A 210 -1.58 -6.79 4.88
C ALA A 210 -1.57 -8.33 4.84
N SER A 211 -0.51 -8.96 5.33
CA SER A 211 -0.38 -10.42 5.44
C SER A 211 -1.09 -11.01 6.66
N PHE A 212 -1.65 -10.18 7.53
CA PHE A 212 -2.37 -10.62 8.73
C PHE A 212 -3.76 -11.18 8.39
N ASP A 213 -3.90 -12.51 8.47
CA ASP A 213 -5.20 -13.18 8.38
C ASP A 213 -5.95 -13.10 9.72
N TYR A 214 -6.84 -12.11 9.83
CA TYR A 214 -7.65 -11.85 11.01
C TYR A 214 -8.47 -13.08 11.46
N PHE A 215 -9.07 -13.81 10.51
CA PHE A 215 -9.98 -14.90 10.83
C PHE A 215 -9.23 -16.17 11.24
N ALA A 216 -8.14 -16.49 10.54
CA ALA A 216 -7.26 -17.59 10.95
C ALA A 216 -6.66 -17.34 12.33
N TYR A 217 -6.20 -16.11 12.60
CA TYR A 217 -5.67 -15.74 13.91
C TYR A 217 -6.75 -15.82 15.00
N ALA A 218 -7.97 -15.33 14.73
CA ALA A 218 -9.10 -15.43 15.65
C ALA A 218 -9.48 -16.89 15.96
N GLY A 219 -9.40 -17.79 14.96
CA GLY A 219 -9.66 -19.21 15.14
C GLY A 219 -8.67 -19.90 16.09
N LEU A 220 -7.41 -19.43 16.13
CA LEU A 220 -6.35 -20.01 16.97
C LEU A 220 -6.25 -19.36 18.35
N HIS A 221 -6.44 -18.04 18.44
CA HIS A 221 -6.13 -17.24 19.62
C HIS A 221 -7.36 -16.55 20.25
N GLY A 222 -8.53 -16.63 19.60
CA GLY A 222 -9.77 -15.94 20.00
C GLY A 222 -9.91 -14.55 19.39
N TRP A 223 -11.16 -14.07 19.31
CA TRP A 223 -11.52 -12.80 18.66
C TRP A 223 -10.87 -11.57 19.32
N ASP A 224 -10.79 -11.54 20.65
CA ASP A 224 -10.18 -10.41 21.38
C ASP A 224 -8.69 -10.29 21.07
N ALA A 225 -7.98 -11.42 20.97
CA ALA A 225 -6.56 -11.44 20.61
C ALA A 225 -6.36 -10.99 19.15
N ALA A 226 -7.20 -11.44 18.22
CA ALA A 226 -7.16 -11.00 16.83
C ALA A 226 -7.42 -9.49 16.68
N SER A 227 -8.43 -8.96 17.38
CA SER A 227 -8.71 -7.51 17.44
C SER A 227 -7.53 -6.72 18.01
N ALA A 228 -6.90 -7.21 19.09
CA ALA A 228 -5.76 -6.55 19.69
C ALA A 228 -4.54 -6.54 18.76
N GLU A 229 -4.25 -7.65 18.08
CA GLU A 229 -3.13 -7.75 17.14
C GLU A 229 -3.36 -6.90 15.89
N PHE A 230 -4.59 -6.92 15.34
CA PHE A 230 -4.98 -6.04 14.25
C PHE A 230 -4.76 -4.56 14.60
N ALA A 231 -5.22 -4.13 15.79
CA ALA A 231 -5.02 -2.77 16.27
C ALA A 231 -3.53 -2.45 16.50
N ARG A 232 -2.73 -3.41 16.99
CA ARG A 232 -1.28 -3.24 17.17
C ARG A 232 -0.58 -2.98 15.84
N LEU A 233 -0.85 -3.80 14.83
CA LEU A 233 -0.27 -3.68 13.49
C LEU A 233 -0.71 -2.37 12.81
N MET A 234 -1.98 -1.98 12.92
CA MET A 234 -2.47 -0.70 12.42
C MET A 234 -1.78 0.49 13.08
N ASN A 235 -1.65 0.47 14.41
CA ASN A 235 -0.91 1.51 15.15
C ASN A 235 0.57 1.56 14.75
N GLU A 236 1.17 0.42 14.41
CA GLU A 236 2.55 0.37 13.92
C GLU A 236 2.68 1.08 12.57
N VAL A 237 1.79 0.80 11.60
CA VAL A 237 1.73 1.52 10.31
C VAL A 237 1.52 3.02 10.53
N ASP A 238 0.55 3.41 11.36
CA ASP A 238 0.23 4.82 11.62
C ASP A 238 1.40 5.55 12.29
N SER A 239 2.11 4.89 13.22
CA SER A 239 3.28 5.48 13.88
C SER A 239 4.45 5.77 12.93
N ARG A 240 4.49 5.08 11.78
CA ARG A 240 5.52 5.29 10.74
C ARG A 240 5.10 6.32 9.71
N LYS A 241 3.84 6.71 9.66
CA LYS A 241 3.33 7.64 8.64
C LYS A 241 3.85 9.05 8.88
N ILE A 242 4.52 9.62 7.88
CA ILE A 242 4.95 11.02 7.88
C ILE A 242 3.77 11.89 7.47
N THR A 243 3.19 11.58 6.32
CA THR A 243 2.10 12.35 5.73
C THR A 243 1.37 11.55 4.66
N SER A 244 0.23 12.05 4.20
CA SER A 244 -0.49 11.51 3.06
C SER A 244 -1.35 12.55 2.38
N THR A 245 -1.63 12.31 1.11
CA THR A 245 -2.60 13.07 0.33
C THR A 245 -3.42 12.12 -0.54
N GLY A 246 -4.59 12.58 -0.96
CA GLY A 246 -5.48 11.86 -1.84
C GLY A 246 -6.20 12.81 -2.79
N TRP A 247 -6.43 12.35 -4.01
CA TRP A 247 -7.21 13.06 -5.01
C TRP A 247 -8.29 12.15 -5.56
N CYS A 248 -9.52 12.63 -5.60
CA CYS A 248 -10.60 12.03 -6.37
C CYS A 248 -10.55 12.61 -7.79
N LEU A 249 -10.39 11.75 -8.79
CA LEU A 249 -10.16 12.16 -10.18
C LEU A 249 -11.45 12.09 -11.00
N GLY A 250 -11.81 13.18 -11.67
CA GLY A 250 -12.98 13.27 -12.55
C GLY A 250 -14.31 13.33 -11.79
N ASP A 251 -15.42 13.08 -12.48
CA ASP A 251 -16.78 13.21 -11.92
C ASP A 251 -17.17 12.01 -11.06
N ASN A 252 -16.58 11.92 -9.87
CA ASN A 252 -16.85 10.89 -8.87
C ASN A 252 -18.29 10.98 -8.33
N ARG A 253 -18.90 9.83 -8.10
CA ARG A 253 -20.24 9.72 -7.50
C ARG A 253 -20.19 8.98 -6.17
N THR A 254 -19.83 9.74 -5.15
CA THR A 254 -19.54 9.24 -3.80
C THR A 254 -20.50 9.83 -2.77
N ILE A 255 -20.50 9.27 -1.56
CA ILE A 255 -21.20 9.90 -0.43
C ILE A 255 -20.63 11.29 -0.13
N ALA A 256 -21.48 12.18 0.36
CA ALA A 256 -21.07 13.53 0.72
C ALA A 256 -19.87 13.51 1.67
N GLY A 257 -18.81 14.24 1.31
CA GLY A 257 -17.59 14.36 2.10
C GLY A 257 -16.53 13.27 1.87
N PHE A 258 -16.78 12.26 1.02
CA PHE A 258 -15.71 11.35 0.59
C PHE A 258 -14.75 12.08 -0.35
N CYS A 259 -15.23 12.50 -1.53
CA CYS A 259 -14.49 13.39 -2.42
C CYS A 259 -14.75 14.85 -2.06
N GLY A 260 -13.69 15.66 -1.93
CA GLY A 260 -13.77 17.04 -1.42
C GLY A 260 -13.82 17.14 0.11
N GLY A 261 -13.55 16.04 0.82
CA GLY A 261 -13.40 16.00 2.27
C GLY A 261 -11.97 16.20 2.74
N THR A 262 -11.70 15.89 4.02
CA THR A 262 -10.37 16.05 4.63
C THR A 262 -9.33 15.05 4.11
N GLY A 263 -9.76 13.93 3.52
CA GLY A 263 -8.88 12.88 3.02
C GLY A 263 -8.60 12.92 1.52
N PHE A 264 -9.50 13.54 0.73
CA PHE A 264 -9.40 13.58 -0.73
C PHE A 264 -9.82 14.93 -1.30
N ALA A 265 -8.93 15.57 -2.04
CA ALA A 265 -9.26 16.73 -2.85
C ALA A 265 -9.99 16.27 -4.13
N GLN A 266 -11.06 16.96 -4.51
CA GLN A 266 -11.77 16.70 -5.77
C GLN A 266 -11.03 17.39 -6.93
N VAL A 267 -10.72 16.65 -7.99
CA VAL A 267 -10.02 17.13 -9.19
C VAL A 267 -10.91 16.90 -10.40
N ALA A 268 -11.19 17.97 -11.16
CA ALA A 268 -11.93 17.87 -12.41
C ALA A 268 -10.97 17.49 -13.55
N LEU A 269 -11.37 16.54 -14.41
CA LEU A 269 -10.66 16.18 -15.63
C LEU A 269 -11.37 16.84 -16.81
N ALA A 270 -10.67 17.67 -17.57
CA ALA A 270 -11.26 18.50 -18.63
C ALA A 270 -10.71 18.16 -20.03
N GLY A 271 -10.21 16.94 -20.23
CA GLY A 271 -9.67 16.45 -21.50
C GLY A 271 -8.17 16.69 -21.72
N GLU A 272 -7.52 17.46 -20.83
CA GLU A 272 -6.05 17.59 -20.75
C GLU A 272 -5.54 16.98 -19.44
N PRO A 273 -4.29 16.47 -19.39
CA PRO A 273 -3.67 16.02 -18.15
C PRO A 273 -3.66 17.13 -17.10
N VAL A 274 -4.01 16.77 -15.86
CA VAL A 274 -3.97 17.66 -14.71
C VAL A 274 -2.72 17.38 -13.90
N ASP A 275 -1.96 18.44 -13.61
CA ASP A 275 -0.81 18.36 -12.73
C ASP A 275 -1.25 18.43 -11.26
N LEU A 276 -0.99 17.36 -10.53
CA LEU A 276 -1.16 17.24 -9.10
C LEU A 276 0.21 17.35 -8.45
N SER A 277 0.33 18.16 -7.41
CA SER A 277 1.58 18.27 -6.65
C SER A 277 1.33 18.15 -5.17
N PHE A 278 2.31 17.58 -4.48
CA PHE A 278 2.29 17.43 -3.04
C PHE A 278 3.67 17.68 -2.46
N GLU A 279 3.74 18.72 -1.64
CA GLU A 279 4.97 19.21 -1.03
C GLU A 279 4.97 18.86 0.47
N PHE A 280 6.08 18.32 0.96
CA PHE A 280 6.25 17.96 2.36
C PHE A 280 7.71 18.03 2.79
N ASP A 281 7.93 17.94 4.10
CA ASP A 281 9.26 17.86 4.72
C ASP A 281 9.44 16.47 5.33
N PRO A 282 10.21 15.58 4.71
CA PRO A 282 10.43 14.25 5.25
C PRO A 282 11.39 14.22 6.44
N GLY A 283 12.23 15.25 6.63
CA GLY A 283 13.25 15.29 7.68
C GLY A 283 14.32 14.19 7.62
N GLY A 284 14.37 13.39 6.55
CA GLY A 284 15.32 12.29 6.37
C GLY A 284 14.95 11.39 5.20
N ASP A 285 15.59 10.22 5.14
CA ASP A 285 15.18 9.11 4.25
C ASP A 285 13.71 8.74 4.52
N PHE A 286 12.98 8.41 3.47
CA PHE A 286 11.58 8.00 3.58
C PHE A 286 11.23 6.88 2.60
N GLU A 287 10.14 6.20 2.92
CA GLU A 287 9.47 5.24 2.06
C GLU A 287 8.14 5.81 1.62
N TRP A 288 7.66 5.41 0.45
CA TRP A 288 6.44 5.97 -0.11
C TRP A 288 5.67 4.94 -0.92
N ILE A 289 4.35 5.14 -1.02
CA ILE A 289 3.44 4.34 -1.86
C ILE A 289 2.54 5.30 -2.63
N ALA A 290 2.43 5.09 -3.94
CA ALA A 290 1.40 5.68 -4.79
C ALA A 290 0.42 4.59 -5.24
N SER A 291 -0.88 4.87 -5.13
CA SER A 291 -1.95 3.92 -5.48
C SER A 291 -3.04 4.62 -6.27
N LEU A 292 -3.32 4.11 -7.47
CA LEU A 292 -4.48 4.48 -8.28
C LEU A 292 -5.55 3.39 -8.10
N GLU A 293 -6.66 3.77 -7.50
CA GLU A 293 -7.76 2.87 -7.15
C GLU A 293 -9.04 3.34 -7.85
N MET A 294 -9.79 2.39 -8.38
CA MET A 294 -11.07 2.61 -9.02
C MET A 294 -12.09 1.62 -8.52
N ASP A 295 -13.29 2.12 -8.26
CA ASP A 295 -14.44 1.31 -7.94
C ASP A 295 -15.61 1.78 -8.81
N VAL A 296 -16.24 0.83 -9.49
CA VAL A 296 -17.46 1.04 -10.25
C VAL A 296 -18.53 0.15 -9.66
N ALA A 297 -19.53 0.75 -9.02
CA ALA A 297 -20.68 0.05 -8.47
C ALA A 297 -21.93 0.27 -9.33
N MET A 298 -22.66 -0.80 -9.60
CA MET A 298 -23.93 -0.76 -10.32
C MET A 298 -25.06 -1.52 -9.68
N ASP A 299 -26.18 -0.81 -9.55
CA ASP A 299 -27.42 -1.36 -9.04
C ASP A 299 -28.10 -2.22 -10.11
N LEU A 300 -28.62 -3.36 -9.69
CA LEU A 300 -29.36 -4.26 -10.58
C LEU A 300 -30.74 -3.73 -10.96
N PHE A 301 -31.16 -2.57 -10.45
CA PHE A 301 -32.28 -1.84 -11.02
C PHE A 301 -32.01 -1.42 -12.47
N TYR A 302 -30.76 -1.11 -12.82
CA TYR A 302 -30.40 -0.59 -14.15
C TYR A 302 -30.31 -1.68 -15.22
N GLU A 303 -30.90 -1.41 -16.38
CA GLU A 303 -30.87 -2.30 -17.54
C GLU A 303 -30.18 -1.63 -18.73
N ASN A 304 -29.40 -2.42 -19.47
CA ASN A 304 -28.67 -1.97 -20.66
C ASN A 304 -27.78 -0.75 -20.39
N GLN A 305 -27.07 -0.77 -19.26
CA GLN A 305 -26.17 0.28 -18.84
C GLN A 305 -24.73 -0.21 -18.82
N ILE A 306 -23.81 0.69 -19.13
CA ILE A 306 -22.37 0.51 -18.97
C ILE A 306 -21.85 1.72 -18.20
N VAL A 307 -21.09 1.45 -17.15
CA VAL A 307 -20.38 2.46 -16.35
C VAL A 307 -18.91 2.13 -16.41
N GLY A 308 -18.06 3.14 -16.56
CA GLY A 308 -16.63 2.92 -16.68
C GLY A 308 -15.79 4.09 -16.18
N LEU A 309 -14.64 3.75 -15.63
CA LEU A 309 -13.55 4.63 -15.27
C LEU A 309 -12.31 4.14 -16.02
N ASP A 310 -11.66 5.01 -16.79
CA ASP A 310 -10.52 4.63 -17.62
C ASP A 310 -9.38 5.63 -17.48
N PHE A 311 -8.31 5.17 -16.84
CA PHE A 311 -7.06 5.91 -16.62
C PHE A 311 -5.90 5.02 -17.10
N SER A 312 -6.05 4.40 -18.27
CA SER A 312 -5.08 3.46 -18.85
C SER A 312 -3.83 4.13 -19.46
N HIS A 313 -3.71 5.45 -19.46
CA HIS A 313 -2.63 6.21 -20.11
C HIS A 313 -1.87 7.16 -19.17
N THR A 314 -2.08 7.07 -17.86
CA THR A 314 -2.63 8.27 -17.24
C THR A 314 -1.86 8.89 -16.09
N VAL A 315 -1.37 8.11 -15.12
CA VAL A 315 -0.72 8.72 -13.95
C VAL A 315 0.78 8.54 -14.05
N THR A 316 1.50 9.61 -14.33
CA THR A 316 2.97 9.61 -14.33
C THR A 316 3.49 10.35 -13.12
N ALA A 317 4.21 9.64 -12.25
CA ALA A 317 4.83 10.18 -11.06
C ALA A 317 6.21 10.78 -11.36
N GLY A 318 6.53 11.89 -10.71
CA GLY A 318 7.85 12.53 -10.72
C GLY A 318 8.13 13.21 -9.38
N PHE A 319 9.35 13.73 -9.22
CA PHE A 319 9.70 14.49 -8.02
C PHE A 319 10.64 15.65 -8.29
N VAL A 320 10.66 16.59 -7.35
CA VAL A 320 11.66 17.65 -7.22
C VAL A 320 12.19 17.62 -5.79
N ALA A 321 13.50 17.52 -5.65
CA ALA A 321 14.21 17.57 -4.37
C ALA A 321 14.81 18.97 -4.14
N PRO A 322 15.19 19.31 -2.89
CA PRO A 322 15.90 20.56 -2.61
C PRO A 322 17.19 20.71 -3.44
N GLU A 323 17.61 21.95 -3.66
CA GLU A 323 18.85 22.23 -4.40
C GLU A 323 20.06 21.56 -3.71
N GLY A 324 20.92 20.94 -4.52
CA GLY A 324 22.11 20.24 -4.01
C GLY A 324 21.83 18.85 -3.41
N VAL A 325 20.59 18.39 -3.38
CA VAL A 325 20.25 17.02 -2.97
C VAL A 325 20.34 16.07 -4.16
N GLN A 326 21.01 14.94 -3.96
CA GLN A 326 20.89 13.78 -4.83
C GLN A 326 19.94 12.77 -4.19
N VAL A 327 18.91 12.40 -4.93
CA VAL A 327 17.97 11.36 -4.51
C VAL A 327 18.45 10.02 -5.00
N ARG A 328 18.51 9.04 -4.10
CA ARG A 328 18.78 7.64 -4.41
C ARG A 328 17.53 6.82 -4.20
N SER A 329 17.13 6.09 -5.22
CA SER A 329 16.03 5.12 -5.14
C SER A 329 16.59 3.78 -4.69
N ALA A 330 15.95 3.11 -3.72
CA ALA A 330 16.39 1.78 -3.27
C ALA A 330 16.20 0.73 -4.37
N SER A 331 15.16 0.87 -5.20
CA SER A 331 15.00 0.04 -6.39
C SER A 331 16.03 0.34 -7.49
N GLY A 332 16.52 1.58 -7.54
CA GLY A 332 17.37 2.10 -8.61
C GLY A 332 16.63 2.29 -9.94
N LEU A 333 15.30 2.23 -9.94
CA LEU A 333 14.47 2.24 -11.14
C LEU A 333 13.71 3.55 -11.32
N PHE A 334 13.36 4.25 -10.23
CA PHE A 334 12.48 5.41 -10.34
C PHE A 334 13.11 6.56 -11.14
N PRO A 335 12.41 7.14 -12.13
CA PRO A 335 12.93 8.22 -12.97
C PRO A 335 13.48 9.41 -12.18
N GLY A 336 14.65 9.89 -12.59
CA GLY A 336 15.31 11.04 -11.94
C GLY A 336 16.04 10.73 -10.64
N ALA A 337 15.80 9.56 -10.03
CA ALA A 337 16.59 9.08 -8.91
C ALA A 337 17.85 8.35 -9.41
N THR A 338 18.95 8.47 -8.67
CA THR A 338 20.15 7.67 -8.91
C THR A 338 20.02 6.30 -8.25
N ALA A 339 20.60 5.27 -8.84
CA ALA A 339 20.72 3.98 -8.16
C ALA A 339 21.57 4.14 -6.89
N PRO A 340 21.37 3.31 -5.85
CA PRO A 340 22.26 3.31 -4.70
C PRO A 340 23.69 3.10 -5.19
N SER A 341 24.68 3.78 -4.60
CA SER A 341 26.08 3.51 -4.92
C SER A 341 26.45 2.17 -4.29
N ASP A 342 26.01 1.07 -4.90
CA ASP A 342 26.26 -0.31 -4.49
C ASP A 342 27.71 -0.74 -4.72
N THR A 343 28.63 0.22 -4.84
CA THR A 343 30.00 -0.02 -4.39
C THR A 343 29.98 -0.17 -2.86
N VAL A 344 29.30 -1.22 -2.37
CA VAL A 344 29.81 -1.95 -1.20
C VAL A 344 31.28 -2.16 -1.56
N PRO A 345 32.22 -1.57 -0.80
CA PRO A 345 33.62 -1.84 -1.05
C PRO A 345 33.73 -3.36 -0.99
N GLU A 346 33.98 -4.02 -2.12
CA GLU A 346 34.25 -5.45 -2.09
C GLU A 346 35.29 -5.63 -0.99
N PRO A 347 35.08 -6.55 -0.03
CA PRO A 347 36.06 -6.76 1.01
C PRO A 347 37.38 -6.90 0.28
N SER A 348 38.29 -5.96 0.53
CA SER A 348 39.47 -5.81 -0.32
C SER A 348 40.09 -7.18 -0.48
N THR A 349 40.63 -7.51 -1.65
CA THR A 349 41.19 -8.84 -1.91
C THR A 349 42.14 -9.28 -0.78
N LEU A 350 42.76 -8.30 -0.12
CA LEU A 350 43.51 -8.41 1.13
C LEU A 350 42.71 -8.95 2.35
N ALA A 351 41.51 -8.43 2.63
CA ALA A 351 40.62 -8.92 3.69
C ALA A 351 40.17 -10.36 3.45
N LEU A 352 39.84 -10.71 2.20
CA LEU A 352 39.55 -12.11 1.83
C LEU A 352 40.78 -13.01 1.96
N LEU A 353 41.97 -12.54 1.56
CA LEU A 353 43.23 -13.27 1.73
C LEU A 353 43.61 -13.45 3.20
N LEU A 354 43.37 -12.45 4.06
CA LEU A 354 43.61 -12.55 5.51
C LEU A 354 42.64 -13.52 6.18
N ALA A 355 41.36 -13.48 5.81
CA ALA A 355 40.37 -14.45 6.28
C ALA A 355 40.71 -15.88 5.84
N ALA A 356 41.08 -16.07 4.57
CA ALA A 356 41.53 -17.36 4.04
C ALA A 356 42.82 -17.84 4.73
N GLY A 357 43.79 -16.94 4.94
CA GLY A 357 45.04 -17.23 5.65
C GLY A 357 44.81 -17.62 7.11
N ALA A 358 43.89 -16.96 7.81
CA ALA A 358 43.53 -17.29 9.19
C ALA A 358 42.85 -18.67 9.30
N LEU A 359 42.00 -19.02 8.32
CA LEU A 359 41.37 -20.35 8.25
C LEU A 359 42.39 -21.46 7.95
N LEU A 360 43.32 -21.22 7.02
CA LEU A 360 44.41 -22.16 6.71
C LEU A 360 45.40 -22.30 7.88
N GLY A 361 45.68 -21.23 8.61
CA GLY A 361 46.51 -21.24 9.82
C GLY A 361 45.88 -22.05 10.97
N ARG A 362 44.54 -21.98 11.13
CA ARG A 362 43.81 -22.80 12.11
C ARG A 362 43.75 -24.28 11.73
N GLN A 363 43.68 -24.62 10.45
CA GLN A 363 43.73 -26.03 10.02
C GLN A 363 45.10 -26.66 10.28
N ARG A 364 46.19 -25.89 10.18
CA ARG A 364 47.55 -26.38 10.45
C ARG A 364 47.87 -26.60 11.93
N SER A 365 47.10 -26.01 12.83
CA SER A 365 47.32 -26.10 14.29
C SER A 365 46.50 -27.19 14.98
N ARG A 366 45.75 -28.04 14.26
CA ARG A 366 45.14 -29.23 14.86
C ARG A 366 46.25 -30.24 15.24
N PRO A 367 46.47 -30.49 16.55
CA PRO A 367 47.47 -31.47 16.97
C PRO A 367 47.04 -32.84 16.45
N ARG A 368 47.96 -33.54 15.78
CA ARG A 368 47.78 -34.95 15.41
C ARG A 368 47.55 -35.71 16.72
N SER A 369 46.32 -36.19 16.92
CA SER A 369 46.01 -37.15 17.98
C SER A 369 46.83 -38.41 17.69
N VAL A 370 47.93 -38.58 18.41
CA VAL A 370 48.71 -39.82 18.42
C VAL A 370 47.88 -40.84 19.19
N THR A 371 47.19 -41.70 18.47
CA THR A 371 46.53 -42.86 19.05
C THR A 371 47.64 -43.85 19.46
N ALA A 372 47.94 -43.93 20.75
CA ALA A 372 48.79 -44.97 21.29
C ALA A 372 48.00 -46.29 21.32
N ALA A 373 48.62 -47.35 20.79
CA ALA A 373 48.14 -48.73 20.86
C ALA A 373 48.75 -49.44 22.06
#